data_AF-A0A9P7DQK3-F1
#
_entry.id   AF-A0A9P7DQK3-F1
#
_cell.length_a   1.000
_cell.length_b   1.000
_cell.length_c   1.000
_cell.angle_alpha   90.00
_cell.angle_beta   90.00
_cell.angle_gamma   90.00
#
_symmetry.space_group_name_H-M   'P 1'
#
loop_
_entity.id
_entity.type
_entity.pdbx_description
1 polymer ?
#
loop_
_entity_poly.entity_id
_entity_poly.type
_entity_poly.pdbx_seq_one_letter_code
_entity_poly.pdbx_strand_id
1 'polypeptide(L)'
;LGIPTKITRGTIEISAEVQVVTAASSHYSVGPSEANTLLNMLNISPFTYSMTAVQTFDSGNVFSPEVLDIDEKVLIDHFLSGIQTIAAISLALNYPTVVLVAHSESLVMVNSYKNLIALCLSTDYIFEGVQKVSSNLIHYI
;
A
#
# COMPACT_ATOMS: atom_id res chain seq x y z
N LEU A 1 -11.06 8.43 -34.96
CA LEU A 1 -10.01 8.15 -33.96
C LEU A 1 -9.23 9.44 -33.77
N GLY A 2 -9.38 10.13 -32.65
CA GLY A 2 -8.75 11.43 -32.36
C GLY A 2 -7.23 11.34 -32.13
N ILE A 3 -6.50 10.59 -32.97
CA ILE A 3 -5.04 10.53 -32.98
C ILE A 3 -4.56 11.75 -33.78
N PRO A 4 -3.91 12.74 -33.15
CA PRO A 4 -3.43 13.92 -33.84
C PRO A 4 -2.24 13.55 -34.73
N THR A 5 -2.46 13.56 -36.04
CA THR A 5 -1.41 13.32 -37.05
C THR A 5 -1.07 14.60 -37.79
N LYS A 6 0.20 14.74 -38.16
CA LYS A 6 0.72 15.84 -38.96
C LYS A 6 1.55 15.27 -40.10
N ILE A 7 1.38 15.82 -41.30
CA ILE A 7 2.17 15.42 -42.47
C ILE A 7 3.43 16.29 -42.52
N THR A 8 4.60 15.66 -42.37
CA THR A 8 5.90 16.33 -42.47
C THR A 8 6.69 15.65 -43.60
N ARG A 9 7.12 16.43 -44.61
CA ARG A 9 7.99 15.94 -45.71
C ARG A 9 7.49 14.65 -46.41
N GLY A 10 6.17 14.49 -46.54
CA GLY A 10 5.55 13.34 -47.22
C GLY A 10 5.33 12.10 -46.34
N THR A 11 5.70 12.15 -45.06
CA THR A 11 5.46 11.09 -44.07
C THR A 11 4.41 11.54 -43.06
N ILE A 12 3.59 10.60 -42.56
CA ILE A 12 2.60 10.84 -41.50
C ILE A 12 3.29 10.64 -40.15
N GLU A 13 3.34 11.68 -39.32
CA GLU A 13 3.90 11.64 -37.98
C GLU A 13 2.79 11.86 -36.93
N ILE A 14 2.89 11.18 -35.78
CA ILE A 14 1.97 11.37 -34.64
C ILE A 14 2.47 12.57 -33.84
N SER A 15 1.63 13.59 -33.66
CA SER A 15 2.02 14.88 -33.06
C SER A 15 2.04 14.87 -31.53
N ALA A 16 1.29 13.98 -30.89
CA ALA A 16 1.21 13.86 -29.43
C ALA A 16 0.86 12.42 -29.04
N GLU A 17 1.37 11.99 -27.88
CA GLU A 17 0.98 10.73 -27.26
C GLU A 17 -0.49 10.81 -26.80
N VAL A 18 -1.28 9.82 -27.19
CA VAL A 18 -2.71 9.73 -26.84
C VAL A 18 -3.00 8.34 -26.32
N GLN A 19 -3.65 8.27 -25.16
CA GLN A 19 -4.16 7.01 -24.64
C GLN A 19 -5.36 6.56 -25.51
N VAL A 20 -5.13 5.53 -26.33
CA VAL A 20 -6.13 5.01 -27.27
C VAL A 20 -7.20 4.16 -26.56
N VAL A 21 -6.82 3.42 -25.51
CA VAL A 21 -7.72 2.55 -24.75
C VAL A 21 -7.51 2.73 -23.25
N THR A 22 -8.61 2.87 -22.50
CA THR A 22 -8.63 2.90 -21.03
C THR A 22 -9.10 1.54 -20.49
N ALA A 23 -8.37 0.96 -19.53
CA ALA A 23 -8.73 -0.35 -18.96
C ALA A 23 -10.07 -0.35 -18.21
N ALA A 24 -10.51 0.80 -17.68
CA ALA A 24 -11.74 0.93 -16.90
C ALA A 24 -13.03 1.03 -17.73
N SER A 25 -12.94 1.16 -19.06
CA SER A 25 -14.12 1.17 -19.94
C SER A 25 -14.51 -0.25 -20.32
N SER A 26 -14.76 -1.12 -19.34
CA SER A 26 -15.09 -2.55 -19.48
C SER A 26 -16.33 -2.86 -20.35
N HIS A 27 -16.96 -1.84 -20.95
CA HIS A 27 -18.08 -1.95 -21.88
C HIS A 27 -17.77 -1.42 -23.30
N TYR A 28 -16.57 -0.88 -23.56
CA TYR A 28 -16.15 -0.45 -24.90
C TYR A 28 -15.21 -1.51 -25.48
N SER A 29 -15.79 -2.45 -26.23
CA SER A 29 -15.00 -3.35 -27.07
C SER A 29 -14.15 -2.52 -28.02
N VAL A 30 -12.87 -2.86 -28.14
CA VAL A 30 -11.98 -2.15 -29.07
C VAL A 30 -12.62 -2.20 -30.46
N GLY A 31 -12.93 -1.04 -31.02
CA GLY A 31 -13.65 -0.98 -32.29
C GLY A 31 -12.82 -1.65 -33.39
N PRO A 32 -13.45 -2.26 -34.41
CA PRO A 32 -12.72 -2.88 -35.53
C PRO A 32 -11.75 -1.90 -36.21
N SER A 33 -12.05 -0.59 -36.18
CA SER A 33 -11.21 0.49 -36.71
C SER A 33 -10.02 0.88 -35.81
N GLU A 34 -10.04 0.54 -34.51
CA GLU A 34 -9.00 0.88 -33.52
C GLU A 34 -8.01 -0.28 -33.31
N ALA A 35 -8.51 -1.52 -33.15
CA ALA A 35 -7.69 -2.69 -32.85
C ALA A 35 -7.00 -3.28 -34.08
N ASN A 36 -7.74 -3.52 -35.16
CA ASN A 36 -7.28 -4.47 -36.19
C ASN A 36 -6.59 -3.81 -37.38
N THR A 37 -6.95 -2.57 -37.73
CA THR A 37 -6.40 -1.94 -38.95
C THR A 37 -5.23 -1.01 -38.67
N LEU A 38 -5.33 -0.10 -37.69
CA LEU A 38 -4.30 0.93 -37.50
C LEU A 38 -3.18 0.50 -36.56
N LEU A 39 -3.47 -0.15 -35.43
CA LEU A 39 -2.43 -0.63 -34.50
C LEU A 39 -1.58 -1.77 -35.10
N ASN A 40 -2.20 -2.68 -35.86
CA ASN A 40 -1.48 -3.72 -36.60
C ASN A 40 -0.60 -3.13 -37.72
N MET A 41 -1.07 -2.12 -38.46
CA MET A 41 -0.23 -1.43 -39.47
C MET A 41 0.94 -0.66 -38.86
N LEU A 42 0.80 -0.21 -37.61
CA LEU A 42 1.88 0.41 -36.83
C LEU A 42 2.79 -0.61 -36.13
N ASN A 43 2.54 -1.92 -36.25
CA ASN A 43 3.23 -3.01 -35.56
C ASN A 43 3.23 -2.89 -34.02
N ILE A 44 2.16 -2.34 -33.43
CA ILE A 44 2.03 -2.19 -31.98
C ILE A 44 0.99 -3.21 -31.49
N SER A 45 1.43 -4.20 -30.70
CA SER A 45 0.57 -5.19 -30.06
C SER A 45 0.51 -4.95 -28.53
N PRO A 46 -0.53 -4.28 -28.01
CA PRO A 46 -0.59 -3.86 -26.61
C PRO A 46 -1.07 -4.94 -25.64
N PHE A 47 -1.49 -6.11 -26.12
CA PHE A 47 -2.02 -7.20 -25.30
C PHE A 47 -1.15 -8.44 -25.37
N THR A 48 -0.88 -9.02 -24.21
CA THR A 48 -0.30 -10.36 -24.08
C THR A 48 -1.41 -11.35 -23.83
N TYR A 49 -1.52 -12.39 -24.65
CA TYR A 49 -2.46 -13.48 -24.42
C TYR A 49 -1.80 -14.54 -23.54
N SER A 50 -2.35 -14.75 -22.35
CA SER A 50 -1.95 -15.81 -21.44
C SER A 50 -3.18 -16.57 -20.94
N MET A 51 -2.96 -17.76 -20.39
CA MET A 51 -4.02 -18.54 -19.75
C MET A 51 -4.19 -18.05 -18.31
N THR A 52 -5.36 -17.48 -17.99
CA THR A 52 -5.72 -17.12 -16.61
C THR A 52 -6.44 -18.28 -15.94
N ALA A 53 -5.96 -18.71 -14.77
CA ALA A 53 -6.66 -19.71 -13.97
C ALA A 53 -7.94 -19.10 -13.39
N VAL A 54 -9.10 -19.74 -13.63
CA VAL A 54 -10.39 -19.24 -13.11
C VAL A 54 -10.66 -19.78 -11.71
N GLN A 55 -10.36 -21.05 -11.46
CA GLN A 55 -10.43 -21.70 -10.16
C GLN A 55 -9.38 -22.82 -10.12
N THR A 56 -8.81 -23.05 -8.94
CA THR A 56 -7.90 -24.17 -8.69
C THR A 56 -8.54 -25.11 -7.68
N PHE A 57 -8.44 -26.41 -7.93
CA PHE A 57 -8.92 -27.44 -7.00
C PHE A 57 -7.72 -28.19 -6.46
N ASP A 58 -7.59 -28.23 -5.13
CA ASP A 58 -6.55 -29.00 -4.46
C ASP A 58 -7.10 -29.62 -3.17
N SER A 59 -6.83 -30.92 -3.01
CA SER A 59 -7.11 -31.70 -1.79
C SER A 59 -8.54 -31.57 -1.24
N GLY A 60 -9.54 -31.47 -2.13
CA GLY A 60 -10.95 -31.35 -1.76
C GLY A 60 -11.47 -29.92 -1.60
N ASN A 61 -10.59 -28.92 -1.68
CA ASN A 61 -10.95 -27.51 -1.58
C ASN A 61 -10.86 -26.80 -2.94
N VAL A 62 -11.75 -25.84 -3.16
CA VAL A 62 -11.74 -24.95 -4.33
C VAL A 62 -11.18 -23.61 -3.89
N PHE A 63 -10.11 -23.17 -4.54
CA PHE A 63 -9.44 -21.90 -4.27
C PHE A 63 -9.77 -20.88 -5.37
N SER A 64 -9.95 -19.63 -4.93
CA SER A 64 -10.03 -18.46 -5.80
C SER A 64 -8.65 -18.16 -6.39
N PRO A 65 -8.56 -17.65 -7.63
CA PRO A 65 -7.28 -17.26 -8.25
C PRO A 65 -6.51 -16.23 -7.43
N GLU A 66 -7.18 -15.44 -6.60
CA GLU A 66 -6.55 -14.46 -5.69
C GLU A 66 -5.54 -15.09 -4.71
N VAL A 67 -5.71 -16.37 -4.36
CA VAL A 67 -4.77 -17.08 -3.48
C VAL A 67 -3.42 -17.31 -4.16
N LEU A 68 -3.39 -17.34 -5.50
CA LEU A 68 -2.14 -17.48 -6.26
C LEU A 68 -1.34 -16.16 -6.30
N ASP A 69 -2.02 -15.02 -6.18
CA ASP A 69 -1.42 -13.68 -6.27
C ASP A 69 -1.00 -13.10 -4.89
N ILE A 70 -0.72 -13.97 -3.91
CA ILE A 70 -0.28 -13.53 -2.58
C ILE A 70 1.23 -13.24 -2.60
N ASP A 71 1.59 -11.96 -2.41
CA ASP A 71 2.99 -11.56 -2.22
C ASP A 71 3.48 -11.84 -0.78
N GLU A 72 4.77 -12.14 -0.63
CA GLU A 72 5.43 -12.34 0.67
C GLU A 72 5.31 -11.12 1.61
N LYS A 73 5.29 -9.89 1.05
CA LYS A 73 5.07 -8.66 1.84
C LYS A 73 3.76 -8.69 2.63
N VAL A 74 2.69 -9.21 2.04
CA VAL A 74 1.37 -9.29 2.67
C VAL A 74 1.42 -10.25 3.87
N LEU A 75 2.16 -11.35 3.72
CA LEU A 75 2.36 -12.32 4.81
C LEU A 75 3.14 -11.70 5.98
N ILE A 76 4.21 -10.96 5.69
CA ILE A 76 5.02 -10.28 6.71
C ILE A 76 4.18 -9.23 7.43
N ASP A 77 3.40 -8.42 6.71
CA ASP A 77 2.57 -7.36 7.30
C ASP A 77 1.52 -7.94 8.26
N HIS A 78 0.83 -9.02 7.86
CA HIS A 78 -0.12 -9.70 8.74
C HIS A 78 0.55 -10.33 9.95
N PHE A 79 1.74 -10.91 9.78
CA PHE A 79 2.50 -11.50 10.88
C PHE A 79 2.95 -10.43 11.90
N LEU A 80 3.47 -9.30 11.41
CA LEU A 80 3.86 -8.17 12.25
C LEU A 80 2.65 -7.56 12.98
N SER A 81 1.51 -7.41 12.30
CA SER A 81 0.25 -6.96 12.92
C SER A 81 -0.21 -7.89 14.05
N GLY A 82 -0.09 -9.21 13.85
CA GLY A 82 -0.36 -10.21 14.87
C GLY A 82 0.55 -10.04 16.10
N ILE A 83 1.86 -9.89 15.89
CA ILE A 83 2.83 -9.66 16.98
C ILE A 83 2.50 -8.37 17.75
N GLN A 84 2.19 -7.28 17.04
CA GLN A 84 1.83 -6.01 17.65
C GLN A 84 0.58 -6.14 18.53
N THR A 85 -0.43 -6.88 18.07
CA THR A 85 -1.66 -7.11 18.83
C THR A 85 -1.38 -7.90 20.11
N ILE A 86 -0.58 -8.96 20.02
CA ILE A 86 -0.17 -9.77 21.18
C ILE A 86 0.64 -8.92 22.16
N ALA A 87 1.55 -8.08 21.66
CA ALA A 87 2.35 -7.17 22.48
C ALA A 87 1.51 -6.08 23.17
N ALA A 88 0.48 -5.55 22.50
CA ALA A 88 -0.46 -4.60 23.10
C ALA A 88 -1.27 -5.23 24.24
N ILE A 89 -1.74 -6.47 24.04
CA ILE A 89 -2.47 -7.22 25.07
C ILE A 89 -1.57 -7.51 26.27
N SER A 90 -0.32 -7.95 26.04
CA SER A 90 0.61 -8.24 27.15
C SER A 90 1.00 -6.99 27.93
N LEU A 91 1.11 -5.83 27.27
CA LEU A 91 1.31 -4.54 27.93
C LEU A 91 0.13 -4.16 28.82
N ALA A 92 -1.10 -4.31 28.33
CA ALA A 92 -2.31 -4.00 29.10
C ALA A 92 -2.45 -4.89 30.35
N LEU A 93 -2.07 -6.17 30.24
CA LEU A 93 -2.14 -7.15 31.33
C LEU A 93 -0.93 -7.12 32.28
N ASN A 94 0.07 -6.25 32.04
CA ASN A 94 1.33 -6.19 32.79
C ASN A 94 2.01 -7.58 32.94
N TYR A 95 1.92 -8.42 31.91
CA TYR A 95 2.49 -9.76 31.93
C TYR A 95 3.79 -9.81 31.09
N PRO A 96 4.96 -10.06 31.70
CA PRO A 96 6.24 -10.03 31.00
C PRO A 96 6.43 -11.29 30.14
N THR A 97 6.18 -11.20 28.83
CA THR A 97 6.57 -12.22 27.84
C THR A 97 7.93 -11.90 27.25
N VAL A 98 8.63 -12.89 26.67
CA VAL A 98 10.00 -12.73 26.11
C VAL A 98 10.07 -11.60 25.05
N VAL A 99 9.01 -11.42 24.27
CA VAL A 99 8.88 -10.34 23.27
C VAL A 99 8.78 -8.98 23.94
N LEU A 100 8.11 -8.90 25.10
CA LEU A 100 8.20 -7.74 25.98
C LEU A 100 9.66 -7.63 26.42
N VAL A 101 10.26 -8.61 27.11
CA VAL A 101 11.61 -8.56 27.72
C VAL A 101 12.68 -7.93 26.80
N ALA A 102 12.74 -8.32 25.52
CA ALA A 102 13.68 -7.76 24.54
C ALA A 102 13.47 -6.25 24.22
N HIS A 103 12.24 -5.74 24.36
CA HIS A 103 11.88 -4.32 24.24
C HIS A 103 11.51 -3.63 25.59
N SER A 104 11.47 -4.34 26.72
CA SER A 104 10.62 -3.96 27.88
C SER A 104 11.29 -3.51 29.17
N GLU A 105 12.59 -3.26 29.22
CA GLU A 105 12.98 -2.18 30.14
C GLU A 105 12.46 -0.82 29.65
N SER A 106 12.36 -0.63 28.33
CA SER A 106 11.90 0.63 27.75
C SER A 106 10.37 0.73 27.72
N LEU A 107 9.61 -0.23 27.19
CA LEU A 107 8.17 0.00 26.90
C LEU A 107 7.24 0.19 28.13
N VAL A 108 7.39 -0.59 29.21
CA VAL A 108 6.58 -0.37 30.44
C VAL A 108 6.98 0.95 31.12
N MET A 109 8.28 1.23 31.18
CA MET A 109 8.82 2.47 31.72
C MET A 109 8.40 3.68 30.86
N VAL A 110 8.38 3.56 29.54
CA VAL A 110 7.95 4.61 28.61
C VAL A 110 6.46 4.88 28.79
N ASN A 111 5.62 3.87 29.00
CA ASN A 111 4.20 4.10 29.24
C ASN A 111 3.94 4.79 30.59
N SER A 112 4.59 4.34 31.67
CA SER A 112 4.50 5.02 32.97
C SER A 112 5.05 6.44 32.91
N TYR A 113 6.17 6.65 32.19
CA TYR A 113 6.76 7.96 31.96
C TYR A 113 5.87 8.89 31.14
N LYS A 114 5.19 8.38 30.10
CA LYS A 114 4.16 9.12 29.35
C LYS A 114 3.01 9.55 30.26
N ASN A 115 2.55 8.68 31.15
CA ASN A 115 1.48 9.01 32.09
C ASN A 115 1.91 10.08 33.11
N LEU A 116 3.15 10.01 33.60
CA LEU A 116 3.73 11.04 34.47
C LEU A 116 3.87 12.39 33.75
N ILE A 117 4.34 12.40 32.50
CA ILE A 117 4.40 13.61 31.67
C ILE A 117 3.00 14.19 31.44
N ALA A 118 2.01 13.35 31.13
CA ALA A 118 0.62 13.80 30.94
C ALA A 118 0.05 14.45 32.21
N LEU A 119 0.34 13.88 33.39
CA LEU A 119 -0.05 14.46 34.67
C LEU A 119 0.62 15.83 34.90
N CYS A 120 1.94 15.93 34.68
CA CYS A 120 2.69 17.18 34.82
C CYS A 120 2.17 18.29 33.88
N LEU A 121 1.85 17.95 32.62
CA LEU A 121 1.25 18.90 31.67
C LEU A 121 -0.14 19.39 32.11
N SER A 122 -0.90 18.56 32.84
CA SER A 122 -2.22 18.96 33.35
C SER A 122 -2.17 19.79 34.64
N THR A 123 -1.05 19.77 35.36
CA THR A 123 -0.90 20.37 36.70
C THR A 123 0.15 21.49 36.75
N ASP A 124 0.60 21.97 35.59
CA ASP A 124 1.61 23.04 35.40
C ASP A 124 2.91 22.83 36.21
N TYR A 125 3.23 21.59 36.58
CA TYR A 125 4.43 21.26 37.34
C TYR A 125 5.56 20.88 36.38
N ILE A 126 6.62 21.70 36.35
CA ILE A 126 7.71 21.58 35.38
C ILE A 126 8.88 20.79 35.99
N PHE A 127 9.17 19.61 35.43
CA PHE A 127 10.40 18.85 35.65
C PHE A 127 11.30 18.93 34.40
N GLU A 128 12.61 18.69 34.53
CA GLU A 128 13.59 18.82 33.44
C GLU A 128 13.17 18.04 32.16
N GLY A 129 12.59 16.86 32.33
CA GLY A 129 12.07 16.04 31.21
C GLY A 129 10.82 16.62 30.53
N VAL A 130 9.94 17.29 31.28
CA VAL A 130 8.70 17.89 30.77
C VAL A 130 8.98 19.23 30.09
N GLN A 131 9.99 19.97 30.56
CA GLN A 131 10.40 21.25 29.97
C GLN A 131 10.82 21.11 28.51
N LYS A 132 11.57 20.05 28.17
CA LYS A 132 11.96 19.71 26.78
C LYS A 132 10.76 19.33 25.90
N VAL A 133 9.75 18.67 26.47
CA VAL A 133 8.53 18.30 25.73
C VAL A 133 7.65 19.52 25.48
N SER A 134 7.48 20.39 26.47
CA SER A 134 6.70 21.63 26.36
C SER A 134 7.31 22.61 25.34
N SER A 135 8.64 22.80 25.35
CA SER A 135 9.31 23.67 24.37
C SER A 135 9.13 23.20 22.92
N ASN A 136 9.12 21.89 22.69
CA ASN A 136 8.90 21.34 21.35
C ASN A 136 7.43 21.45 20.91
N LEU A 137 6.48 21.38 21.85
CA LEU A 137 5.07 21.57 21.57
C LEU A 137 4.75 23.03 21.19
N ILE A 138 5.38 24.00 21.85
CA ILE A 138 5.22 25.43 21.57
C ILE A 138 5.79 25.83 20.20
N HIS A 139 6.80 25.12 19.69
CA HIS A 139 7.38 25.41 18.36
C HIS A 139 6.50 24.91 17.19
N TYR A 140 5.58 23.97 17.44
CA TYR A 140 4.69 23.39 16.40
C TYR A 140 3.30 24.04 16.35
N ILE A 141 3.04 25.03 17.21
CA ILE A 141 1.82 25.87 17.24
C ILE A 141 2.18 27.26 16.73
#